data_AF-A0A3A9F2A5-F1
#
_entry.id   AF-A0A3A9F2A5-F1
#
_cell.length_a   1.000
_cell.length_b   1.000
_cell.length_c   1.000
_cell.angle_alpha   90.00
_cell.angle_beta   90.00
_cell.angle_gamma   90.00
#
_symmetry.space_group_name_H-M   'P 1'
#
loop_
_entity.id
_entity.type
_entity.pdbx_description
1 polymer ?
#
loop_
_entity_poly.entity_id
_entity_poly.type
_entity_poly.pdbx_seq_one_letter_code
_entity_poly.pdbx_strand_id
1 'polypeptide(L)' 'MANRNQFPSRKTVEQVREMYPRGSRVELISMDDPYSKLSPGDRGTVNVVDDTGTVFVNWDCGSSLGVVYGVDRIKKI' A
#
# COMPACT_ATOMS: atom_id res chain seq x y z
N MET A 1 -5.62 -5.21 25.75
CA MET A 1 -6.57 -4.44 24.93
C MET A 1 -5.76 -3.59 23.98
N ALA A 2 -5.90 -3.81 22.67
CA ALA A 2 -4.98 -3.33 21.64
C ALA A 2 -5.02 -1.81 21.53
N ASN A 3 -4.05 -1.16 22.18
CA ASN A 3 -3.78 0.25 21.99
C ASN A 3 -2.70 0.34 20.91
N ARG A 4 -2.99 0.87 19.72
CA ARG A 4 -2.00 1.49 18.82
C ARG A 4 -2.66 2.14 17.59
N ASN A 5 -3.32 3.27 17.81
CA ASN A 5 -3.39 4.35 16.81
C ASN A 5 -1.99 5.01 16.65
N GLN A 6 -0.93 4.21 16.49
CA GLN A 6 0.41 4.74 16.24
C GLN A 6 0.64 4.71 14.75
N PHE A 7 0.60 5.89 14.14
CA PHE A 7 1.21 6.10 12.85
C PHE A 7 2.64 5.53 12.85
N PRO A 8 3.08 4.94 11.73
CA PRO A 8 4.46 4.48 11.61
C PRO A 8 5.42 5.65 11.87
N SER A 9 6.58 5.33 12.44
CA SER A 9 7.61 6.35 12.67
C SER A 9 8.03 6.98 11.34
N ARG A 10 8.54 8.22 11.36
CA ARG A 10 9.06 8.87 10.15
C ARG A 10 10.08 8.00 9.41
N LYS A 11 10.97 7.33 10.16
CA LYS A 11 11.94 6.38 9.60
C LYS A 11 11.26 5.23 8.86
N THR A 12 10.18 4.70 9.41
CA THR A 12 9.39 3.64 8.77
C THR A 12 8.73 4.14 7.48
N VAL A 13 8.15 5.34 7.48
CA VAL A 13 7.56 5.95 6.27
C VAL A 13 8.61 6.17 5.18
N GLU A 14 9.80 6.65 5.56
CA GLU A 14 10.94 6.80 4.66
C GLU A 14 11.38 5.45 4.07
N GLN A 15 11.45 4.39 4.87
CA GLN A 15 11.72 3.03 4.37
C GLN A 15 10.65 2.53 3.39
N VAL A 16 9.37 2.80 3.65
CA VAL A 16 8.29 2.45 2.71
C VAL A 16 8.44 3.20 1.39
N ARG A 17 8.79 4.48 1.42
CA ARG A 17 9.08 5.29 0.23
C ARG A 17 10.27 4.74 -0.57
N GLU A 18 11.31 4.27 0.11
CA GLU A 18 12.48 3.64 -0.53
C GLU A 18 12.16 2.27 -1.13
N MET A 19 11.32 1.47 -0.46
CA MET A 19 10.90 0.16 -0.98
C MET A 19 9.98 0.31 -2.20
N TYR A 20 9.05 1.25 -2.14
CA TYR A 20 8.02 1.49 -3.14
C TYR A 20 8.11 2.91 -3.72
N PRO A 21 9.18 3.26 -4.45
CA PRO A 21 9.26 4.55 -5.12
C PRO A 21 8.20 4.66 -6.21
N ARG A 22 7.81 5.90 -6.54
CA ARG A 22 6.89 6.20 -7.64
C ARG A 22 7.32 5.50 -8.93
N GLY A 23 6.36 4.88 -9.61
CA GLY A 23 6.60 4.07 -10.81
C GLY A 23 6.90 2.60 -10.53
N SER A 24 7.07 2.18 -9.28
CA SER A 24 7.27 0.78 -8.94
C SER A 24 6.06 -0.06 -9.30
N ARG A 25 6.29 -1.25 -9.84
CA ARG A 25 5.25 -2.26 -10.05
C ARG A 25 5.06 -3.10 -8.81
N VAL A 26 3.81 -3.31 -8.46
CA VAL A 26 3.42 -4.06 -7.26
C VAL A 26 2.30 -5.03 -7.58
N GLU A 27 2.23 -6.10 -6.80
CA GLU A 27 1.15 -7.09 -6.82
C GLU A 27 0.48 -7.12 -5.45
N LEU A 28 -0.86 -7.13 -5.43
CA LEU A 28 -1.65 -7.26 -4.22
C LEU A 28 -1.51 -8.67 -3.65
N ILE A 29 -1.18 -8.77 -2.36
CA ILE A 29 -1.16 -10.04 -1.63
C ILE A 29 -2.43 -10.19 -0.81
N SER A 30 -2.82 -9.15 -0.08
CA SER A 30 -4.05 -9.13 0.71
C SER A 30 -4.47 -7.69 0.99
N MET A 31 -5.79 -7.46 1.05
CA MET A 31 -6.40 -6.19 1.42
C MET A 31 -7.53 -6.45 2.41
N ASP A 32 -7.62 -5.64 3.45
CA ASP A 32 -8.72 -5.70 4.43
C ASP A 32 -9.81 -4.67 4.09
N ASP A 33 -10.47 -4.86 2.96
CA ASP A 33 -11.58 -4.01 2.51
C ASP A 33 -12.69 -4.87 1.85
N PRO A 34 -13.86 -5.02 2.50
CA PRO A 34 -14.96 -5.82 1.98
C PRO A 34 -15.69 -5.20 0.77
N TYR A 35 -15.41 -3.93 0.45
CA TYR A 35 -16.00 -3.22 -0.69
C TYR A 35 -15.03 -3.05 -1.86
N SER A 36 -13.77 -3.44 -1.67
CA SER A 36 -12.76 -3.42 -2.71
C SER A 36 -13.09 -4.40 -3.83
N LYS A 37 -12.79 -3.99 -5.06
CA LYS A 37 -12.82 -4.87 -6.24
C LYS A 37 -11.49 -5.59 -6.46
N LEU A 38 -10.47 -5.27 -5.67
CA LEU A 38 -9.15 -5.84 -5.82
C LEU A 38 -9.09 -7.25 -5.24
N SER A 39 -8.39 -8.12 -5.96
CA SER A 39 -8.12 -9.49 -5.54
C SER A 39 -6.62 -9.74 -5.42
N PRO A 40 -6.18 -10.66 -4.54
CA PRO A 40 -4.79 -11.10 -4.54
C PRO A 40 -4.33 -11.51 -5.95
N GLY A 41 -3.16 -11.00 -6.37
CA GLY A 41 -2.64 -11.15 -7.72
C GLY A 41 -2.87 -9.94 -8.63
N ASP A 42 -3.76 -9.02 -8.28
CA ASP A 42 -3.93 -7.78 -9.02
C ASP A 42 -2.65 -6.95 -8.99
N ARG A 43 -2.36 -6.29 -10.11
CA ARG A 43 -1.13 -5.52 -10.28
C ARG A 43 -1.43 -4.05 -10.45
N GLY A 44 -0.47 -3.24 -10.04
CA GLY A 44 -0.58 -1.80 -10.12
C GLY A 44 0.76 -1.11 -10.08
N THR A 45 0.72 0.19 -10.36
CA THR A 45 1.89 1.07 -10.36
C THR A 45 1.78 2.04 -9.22
N VAL A 46 2.81 2.10 -8.38
CA VAL A 46 2.87 3.04 -7.26
C VAL A 46 2.88 4.47 -7.79
N ASN A 47 1.95 5.29 -7.32
CA ASN A 47 1.85 6.70 -7.67
C ASN A 47 2.56 7.57 -6.62
N VAL A 48 2.22 7.39 -5.35
CA VAL A 48 2.76 8.20 -4.24
C VAL A 48 2.65 7.42 -2.92
N VAL A 49 3.56 7.71 -1.98
CA VAL A 49 3.44 7.26 -0.60
C VAL A 49 3.24 8.50 0.27
N ASP A 50 2.18 8.53 1.06
CA ASP A 50 1.89 9.68 1.92
C ASP A 50 2.78 9.73 3.17
N ASP A 51 2.47 10.62 4.10
CA ASP A 51 3.16 10.79 5.38
C ASP A 51 2.72 9.79 6.45
N THR A 52 1.64 9.04 6.21
CA THR A 52 1.18 7.94 7.07
C THR A 52 1.77 6.58 6.66
N GLY A 53 2.51 6.53 5.55
CA GLY A 53 3.08 5.30 4.99
C GLY A 53 2.11 4.54 4.09
N THR A 54 0.97 5.13 3.74
CA THR A 54 0.01 4.53 2.80
C THR A 54 0.57 4.65 1.38
N VAL A 55 0.60 3.53 0.66
CA VAL A 55 1.09 3.47 -0.71
C VAL A 55 -0.11 3.58 -1.65
N PHE A 56 -0.25 4.72 -2.32
CA PHE A 56 -1.26 4.89 -3.36
C PHE A 56 -0.81 4.23 -4.65
N VAL A 57 -1.62 3.29 -5.12
CA VAL A 57 -1.34 2.48 -6.30
C VAL A 57 -2.42 2.73 -7.34
N ASN A 58 -1.98 3.01 -8.58
CA ASN A 58 -2.86 2.96 -9.74
C ASN A 58 -2.91 1.51 -10.20
N TRP A 59 -3.98 0.80 -9.85
CA TRP A 59 -4.18 -0.60 -10.20
C TRP A 59 -4.62 -0.73 -11.66
N ASP A 60 -4.16 -1.80 -12.31
CA ASP A 60 -4.42 -2.03 -13.74
C ASP A 60 -5.91 -2.26 -14.03
N CYS A 61 -6.67 -2.70 -13.02
CA CYS A 61 -8.12 -2.85 -13.08
C CYS A 61 -8.89 -1.51 -13.01
N GLY A 62 -8.19 -0.38 -12.95
CA GLY A 62 -8.75 0.96 -12.86
C GLY A 62 -9.04 1.45 -11.44
N SER A 63 -8.73 0.64 -10.42
CA SER A 63 -8.81 1.06 -9.02
C SER A 63 -7.64 2.01 -8.66
N SER A 64 -7.87 2.92 -7.73
CA SER A 64 -6.87 3.83 -7.16
C SER A 64 -6.73 3.68 -5.64
N LEU A 65 -7.18 2.54 -5.10
CA LEU A 65 -7.13 2.27 -3.66
C LEU A 65 -5.70 2.29 -3.12
N GLY A 66 -5.55 2.91 -1.96
CA GLY A 66 -4.30 2.94 -1.20
C GLY A 66 -4.08 1.65 -0.41
N VAL A 67 -2.82 1.29 -0.22
CA VAL A 67 -2.36 0.15 0.57
C VAL A 67 -1.84 0.67 1.89
N VAL A 68 -2.57 0.40 2.97
CA VAL A 68 -2.27 0.90 4.31
C VAL A 68 -1.18 0.05 4.96
N TYR A 69 -0.10 0.70 5.38
CA TYR A 69 1.03 0.03 6.03
C TYR A 69 0.59 -0.70 7.31
N GLY A 70 0.86 -2.01 7.38
CA GLY A 70 0.55 -2.86 8.53
C GLY A 70 -0.87 -3.46 8.51
N VAL A 71 -1.73 -3.02 7.59
CA VAL A 71 -3.07 -3.58 7.37
C VAL A 71 -3.07 -4.38 6.07
N ASP A 72 -2.69 -3.73 4.97
CA ASP A 72 -2.65 -4.32 3.65
C ASP A 72 -1.25 -4.86 3.31
N ARG A 73 -1.18 -5.77 2.33
CA ARG A 73 0.09 -6.39 1.91
C ARG A 73 0.24 -6.35 0.40
N ILE A 74 1.39 -5.85 -0.04
CA ILE A 74 1.83 -5.85 -1.44
C ILE A 74 3.27 -6.32 -1.55
N LYS A 75 3.62 -6.94 -2.68
CA LYS A 75 5.01 -7.19 -3.06
C LYS A 75 5.40 -6.35 -4.26
N LYS A 76 6.65 -5.91 -4.28
CA LYS A 76 7.26 -5.32 -5.48
C LYS A 76 7.54 -6.43 -6.50
N ILE A 77 7.35 -6.11 -7.78
CA ILE A 77 7.65 -6.98 -8.93
C ILE A 77 8.92 -6.45 -9.62
#